data_AF-A0A4P9XTX1-F1
#
_entry.id   AF-A0A4P9XTX1-F1
#
_cell.length_a   1.000
_cell.length_b   1.000
_cell.length_c   1.000
_cell.angle_alpha   90.00
_cell.angle_beta   90.00
_cell.angle_gamma   90.00
#
_symmetry.space_group_name_H-M   'P 1'
#
loop_
_entity.id
_entity.type
_entity.pdbx_description
1 polymer ?
#
loop_
_entity_poly.entity_id
_entity_poly.type
_entity_poly.pdbx_seq_one_letter_code
_entity_poly.pdbx_strand_id
1 'polypeptide(L)'
;MDAVSRRLLKELQDLQRDRASSAATSELEELAPMDDADLLSWKATMRGPEGSPYEGGRFHLTIQVPSNYPLQPPKIEFVTRVCHPNVRFATGEICLDILKTAWSPAWTLRSTCLAIALLLNHPEPSSPLNVDAANLLRCGDQLGYESLVRMYTRIYAMQ
;
A
#
# COMPACT_ATOMS: atom_id res chain seq x y z
N MET A 1 -13.61 5.22 25.38
CA MET A 1 -12.72 4.92 24.24
C MET A 1 -12.57 3.41 24.16
N ASP A 2 -12.95 2.82 23.04
CA ASP A 2 -12.93 1.37 22.85
C ASP A 2 -11.49 0.83 22.65
N ALA A 3 -11.35 -0.50 22.59
CA ALA A 3 -10.03 -1.13 22.44
C ALA A 3 -9.35 -0.76 21.11
N VAL A 4 -10.14 -0.65 20.04
CA VAL A 4 -9.66 -0.32 18.69
C VAL A 4 -9.10 1.10 18.63
N SER A 5 -9.84 2.10 19.12
CA SER A 5 -9.38 3.48 19.15
C SER A 5 -8.13 3.65 19.99
N ARG A 6 -8.03 2.96 21.14
CA ARG A 6 -6.80 2.99 21.97
C ARG A 6 -5.58 2.44 21.23
N ARG A 7 -5.77 1.37 20.46
CA ARG A 7 -4.69 0.81 19.62
C ARG A 7 -4.29 1.79 18.51
N LEU A 8 -5.25 2.34 17.79
CA LEU A 8 -4.99 3.25 16.67
C LEU A 8 -4.33 4.56 17.12
N LEU A 9 -4.72 5.11 18.28
CA LEU A 9 -4.05 6.25 18.89
C LEU A 9 -2.61 5.92 19.27
N LYS A 10 -2.35 4.71 19.78
CA LYS A 10 -0.99 4.26 20.06
C LYS A 10 -0.16 4.17 18.77
N GLU A 11 -0.70 3.57 17.71
CA GLU A 11 -0.04 3.53 16.40
C GLU A 11 0.22 4.92 15.83
N LEU A 12 -0.70 5.88 16.01
CA LEU A 12 -0.52 7.28 15.62
C LEU A 12 0.62 7.95 16.40
N GLN A 13 0.68 7.74 17.71
CA GLN A 13 1.74 8.28 18.56
C GLN A 13 3.11 7.70 18.20
N ASP A 14 3.18 6.41 17.91
CA ASP A 14 4.40 5.75 17.48
C ASP A 14 4.86 6.28 16.11
N LEU A 15 3.94 6.51 15.16
CA LEU A 15 4.21 7.16 13.87
C LEU A 15 4.76 8.59 14.01
N GLN A 16 4.18 9.38 14.91
CA GLN A 16 4.64 10.75 15.18
C GLN A 16 6.06 10.74 15.78
N ARG A 17 6.35 9.78 16.67
CA ARG A 17 7.69 9.60 17.24
C ARG A 17 8.71 9.21 16.18
N ASP A 18 8.37 8.28 15.30
CA ASP A 18 9.25 7.81 14.20
C ASP A 18 9.57 8.93 13.20
N ARG A 19 8.60 9.80 12.91
CA ARG A 19 8.82 11.00 12.08
C ARG A 19 9.76 11.99 12.74
N ALA A 20 9.60 12.23 14.04
CA ALA A 20 10.45 13.16 14.78
C ALA A 20 11.90 12.67 14.91
N SER A 21 12.13 11.36 14.91
CA SER A 21 13.46 10.76 15.02
C SER A 21 14.20 10.58 13.69
N SER A 22 13.63 11.00 12.55
CA SER A 22 14.14 10.70 11.20
C SER A 22 14.32 9.21 10.89
N ALA A 23 13.70 8.32 11.67
CA ALA A 23 13.62 6.88 11.39
C ALA A 23 12.51 6.56 10.34
N ALA A 24 11.93 7.60 9.73
CA ALA A 24 10.99 7.46 8.64
C ALA A 24 11.68 6.82 7.43
N THR A 25 11.25 5.61 7.12
CA THR A 25 11.56 4.89 5.88
C THR A 25 11.12 5.73 4.68
N SER A 26 12.00 5.91 3.70
CA SER A 26 11.81 6.75 2.51
C SER A 26 10.56 6.43 1.68
N GLU A 27 10.05 5.21 1.82
CA GLU A 27 8.96 4.63 1.05
C GLU A 27 7.57 5.11 1.52
N LEU A 28 7.42 5.53 2.78
CA LEU A 28 6.16 5.98 3.36
C LEU A 28 6.24 7.45 3.75
N GLU A 29 5.73 8.32 2.89
CA GLU A 29 5.73 9.77 3.07
C GLU A 29 4.64 10.21 4.06
N GLU A 30 3.43 9.66 3.89
CA GLU A 30 2.29 9.96 4.75
C GLU A 30 1.56 8.72 5.25
N LEU A 31 1.16 8.75 6.52
CA LEU A 31 0.18 7.85 7.11
C LEU A 31 -0.53 8.59 8.24
N ALA A 32 -1.81 8.90 8.07
CA ALA A 32 -2.59 9.68 9.02
C ALA A 32 -4.09 9.36 8.93
N PRO A 33 -4.87 9.59 9.99
CA PRO A 33 -6.34 9.62 9.91
C PRO A 33 -6.81 10.64 8.88
N MET A 34 -7.96 10.40 8.25
CA MET A 34 -8.60 11.38 7.36
C MET A 34 -9.25 12.52 8.13
N ASP A 35 -9.76 12.23 9.34
CA ASP A 35 -10.39 13.17 10.26
C ASP A 35 -9.92 12.83 11.68
N ASP A 36 -9.64 13.85 12.50
CA ASP A 36 -9.24 13.68 13.90
C ASP A 36 -10.35 13.02 14.74
N ALA A 37 -11.61 13.13 14.32
CA ALA A 37 -12.76 12.49 14.97
C ALA A 37 -12.98 11.03 14.52
N ASP A 38 -12.50 10.64 13.34
CA ASP A 38 -12.66 9.28 12.79
C ASP A 38 -11.32 8.57 12.63
N LEU A 39 -10.99 7.76 13.64
CA LEU A 39 -9.80 6.91 13.62
C LEU A 39 -9.97 5.65 12.76
N LEU A 40 -11.13 5.37 12.17
CA LEU A 40 -11.30 4.17 11.35
C LEU A 40 -11.00 4.40 9.87
N SER A 41 -10.85 5.66 9.46
CA SER A 41 -10.57 6.04 8.07
C SER A 41 -9.23 6.76 7.98
N TRP A 42 -8.30 6.19 7.23
CA TRP A 42 -6.92 6.67 7.10
C TRP A 42 -6.54 6.88 5.66
N LYS A 43 -5.55 7.75 5.45
CA LYS A 43 -4.88 7.96 4.17
C LYS A 43 -3.39 7.68 4.31
N ALA A 44 -2.79 7.22 3.23
CA ALA A 44 -1.36 7.08 3.12
C ALA A 44 -0.85 7.60 1.78
N THR A 45 0.38 8.10 1.78
CA THR A 45 1.12 8.52 0.59
C THR A 45 2.43 7.76 0.57
N MET A 46 2.64 6.96 -0.47
CA MET A 46 3.82 6.13 -0.63
C MET A 46 4.64 6.61 -1.82
N ARG A 47 5.97 6.54 -1.70
CA ARG A 47 6.89 6.79 -2.80
C ARG A 47 7.12 5.49 -3.57
N GLY A 48 7.17 5.61 -4.89
CA GLY A 48 7.61 4.54 -5.75
C GLY A 48 9.06 4.15 -5.41
N PRO A 49 9.34 2.84 -5.19
CA PRO A 49 10.69 2.42 -4.81
C PRO A 49 11.74 2.79 -5.87
N GLU A 50 12.93 3.18 -5.41
CA GLU A 50 14.08 3.45 -6.29
C GLU A 50 14.51 2.20 -7.06
N GLY A 51 14.93 2.37 -8.31
CA GLY A 51 15.31 1.28 -9.21
C GLY A 51 14.13 0.47 -9.77
N SER A 52 12.90 0.80 -9.38
CA SER A 52 11.67 0.14 -9.86
C SER A 52 11.02 0.93 -11.00
N PRO A 53 10.12 0.33 -11.81
CA PRO A 53 9.32 1.08 -12.77
C PRO A 53 8.30 2.05 -12.13
N TYR A 54 8.19 2.07 -10.80
CA TYR A 54 7.39 3.00 -10.02
C TYR A 54 8.18 4.23 -9.53
N GLU A 55 9.51 4.21 -9.67
CA GLU A 55 10.41 5.27 -9.18
C GLU A 55 9.93 6.68 -9.54
N GLY A 56 9.99 7.58 -8.56
CA GLY A 56 9.56 8.97 -8.70
C GLY A 56 8.05 9.19 -8.64
N GLY A 57 7.24 8.13 -8.61
CA GLY A 57 5.79 8.23 -8.41
C GLY A 57 5.40 8.46 -6.94
N ARG A 58 4.31 9.20 -6.72
CA ARG A 58 3.57 9.31 -5.46
C ARG A 58 2.23 8.58 -5.57
N PHE A 59 2.04 7.59 -4.72
CA PHE A 59 0.87 6.73 -4.71
C PHE A 59 0.04 7.00 -3.47
N HIS A 60 -1.19 7.47 -3.68
CA HIS A 60 -2.14 7.73 -2.60
C HIS A 60 -2.98 6.49 -2.34
N LEU A 61 -3.22 6.20 -1.07
CA LEU A 61 -4.02 5.05 -0.62
C LEU A 61 -5.09 5.50 0.36
N THR A 62 -6.23 4.82 0.32
CA THR A 62 -7.23 4.82 1.38
C THR A 62 -7.11 3.55 2.21
N ILE A 63 -7.32 3.68 3.51
CA ILE A 63 -7.23 2.60 4.48
C ILE A 63 -8.48 2.65 5.35
N GLN A 64 -9.30 1.60 5.30
CA GLN A 64 -10.46 1.42 6.16
C GLN A 64 -10.16 0.38 7.24
N VAL A 65 -10.20 0.80 8.50
CA VAL A 65 -9.98 -0.05 9.66
C VAL A 65 -11.32 -0.67 10.10
N PRO A 66 -11.43 -2.00 10.21
CA PRO A 66 -12.66 -2.64 10.68
C PRO A 66 -12.85 -2.47 12.19
N SER A 67 -14.09 -2.60 12.67
CA SER A 67 -14.46 -2.44 14.09
C SER A 67 -13.89 -3.53 15.02
N ASN A 68 -13.35 -4.62 14.46
CA ASN A 68 -12.68 -5.69 15.20
C ASN A 68 -11.17 -5.70 14.98
N TYR A 69 -10.60 -4.63 14.42
CA TYR A 69 -9.15 -4.48 14.28
C TYR A 69 -8.44 -4.65 15.64
N PRO A 70 -7.35 -5.42 15.73
CA PRO A 70 -6.56 -6.02 14.64
C PRO A 70 -6.91 -7.48 14.32
N LEU A 71 -8.05 -8.01 14.78
CA LEU A 71 -8.39 -9.41 14.50
C LEU A 71 -8.66 -9.63 13.01
N GLN A 72 -9.20 -8.62 12.33
CA GLN A 72 -9.24 -8.56 10.87
C GLN A 72 -8.29 -7.47 10.35
N PRO A 73 -7.69 -7.68 9.15
CA PRO A 73 -6.85 -6.68 8.51
C PRO A 73 -7.65 -5.45 8.09
N PRO A 74 -7.01 -4.28 7.96
CA PRO A 74 -7.61 -3.13 7.29
C PRO A 74 -7.83 -3.43 5.80
N LYS A 75 -8.84 -2.79 5.22
CA LYS A 75 -9.02 -2.76 3.77
C LYS A 75 -8.18 -1.62 3.21
N ILE A 76 -7.31 -1.89 2.25
CA ILE A 76 -6.43 -0.88 1.64
C ILE A 76 -6.62 -0.88 0.13
N GLU A 77 -6.77 0.31 -0.45
CA GLU A 77 -6.97 0.52 -1.88
C GLU A 77 -6.11 1.68 -2.36
N PHE A 78 -5.53 1.56 -3.54
CA PHE A 78 -4.87 2.68 -4.21
C PHE A 78 -5.92 3.66 -4.76
N VAL A 79 -5.80 4.93 -4.40
CA VAL A 79 -6.51 6.03 -5.06
C VAL A 79 -5.83 6.38 -6.38
N THR A 80 -4.49 6.42 -6.37
CA THR A 80 -3.69 6.57 -7.58
C THR A 80 -3.87 5.34 -8.47
N ARG A 81 -4.06 5.52 -9.77
CA ARG A 81 -4.17 4.37 -10.69
C ARG A 81 -2.80 3.69 -10.82
N VAL A 82 -2.74 2.40 -10.46
CA VAL A 82 -1.52 1.60 -10.49
C VAL A 82 -1.67 0.43 -11.45
N CYS A 83 -0.71 0.29 -12.38
CA CYS A 83 -0.55 -0.93 -13.16
C CYS A 83 0.35 -1.89 -12.37
N HIS A 84 -0.23 -2.92 -11.76
CA HIS A 84 0.52 -3.93 -11.00
C HIS A 84 -0.24 -5.27 -11.01
N PRO A 85 0.41 -6.44 -11.10
CA PRO A 85 -0.25 -7.75 -11.15
C PRO A 85 -1.23 -7.99 -10.00
N ASN A 86 -0.87 -7.58 -8.79
CA ASN A 86 -1.67 -7.76 -7.58
C ASN A 86 -2.55 -6.55 -7.21
N VAL A 87 -2.77 -5.60 -8.13
CA VAL A 87 -3.67 -4.45 -7.92
C VAL A 87 -4.77 -4.48 -8.98
N ARG A 88 -6.04 -4.40 -8.58
CA ARG A 88 -7.16 -4.30 -9.51
C ARG A 88 -7.11 -2.93 -10.18
N PHE A 89 -6.82 -2.92 -11.47
CA PHE A 89 -6.62 -1.68 -12.23
C PHE A 89 -7.81 -0.70 -12.18
N ALA A 90 -9.05 -1.22 -12.12
CA ALA A 90 -10.26 -0.40 -12.11
C ALA A 90 -10.54 0.29 -10.77
N THR A 91 -10.22 -0.35 -9.65
CA THR A 91 -10.63 0.11 -8.30
C THR A 91 -9.46 0.44 -7.38
N GLY A 92 -8.24 0.01 -7.71
CA GLY A 92 -7.09 0.12 -6.83
C GLY A 92 -7.05 -0.93 -5.70
N GLU A 93 -8.00 -1.86 -5.65
CA GLU A 93 -8.02 -2.95 -4.68
C GLU A 93 -6.71 -3.75 -4.75
N ILE A 94 -6.06 -3.92 -3.60
CA ILE A 94 -4.83 -4.71 -3.48
C ILE A 94 -5.21 -6.14 -3.14
N CYS A 95 -4.59 -7.12 -3.81
CA CYS A 95 -4.81 -8.53 -3.49
C CYS A 95 -4.32 -8.82 -2.08
N LEU A 96 -5.26 -8.85 -1.14
CA LEU A 96 -4.96 -9.08 0.26
C LEU A 96 -4.67 -10.55 0.56
N ASP A 97 -4.69 -11.50 -0.37
CA ASP A 97 -4.35 -12.91 -0.01
C ASP A 97 -2.90 -13.03 0.50
N ILE A 98 -2.01 -12.14 0.04
CA ILE A 98 -0.64 -11.97 0.55
C ILE A 98 -0.64 -11.47 2.00
N LEU A 99 -1.59 -10.62 2.37
CA LEU A 99 -1.71 -10.08 3.73
C LEU A 99 -2.60 -10.92 4.64
N LYS A 100 -3.70 -11.53 4.16
CA LYS A 100 -4.72 -12.27 4.91
C LYS A 100 -4.18 -13.57 5.48
N THR A 101 -3.39 -14.30 4.69
CA THR A 101 -2.77 -15.56 5.15
C THR A 101 -1.66 -15.29 6.17
N ALA A 102 -0.94 -14.16 6.03
CA ALA A 102 0.11 -13.73 6.94
C ALA A 102 -0.37 -12.80 8.07
N TRP A 103 -1.66 -12.42 8.08
CA TRP A 103 -2.18 -11.40 8.98
C TRP A 103 -2.16 -11.95 10.40
N SER A 104 -1.66 -11.13 11.31
CA SER A 104 -1.78 -11.38 12.74
C SER A 104 -1.97 -10.06 13.48
N PRO A 105 -2.50 -10.09 14.71
CA PRO A 105 -2.63 -8.91 15.55
C PRO A 105 -1.33 -8.13 15.82
N ALA A 106 -0.16 -8.69 15.49
CA ALA A 106 1.14 -8.03 15.58
C ALA A 106 1.36 -6.96 14.48
N TRP A 107 0.64 -7.03 13.37
CA TRP A 107 0.76 -6.08 12.26
C TRP A 107 0.14 -4.72 12.60
N THR A 108 0.80 -3.64 12.21
CA THR A 108 0.34 -2.25 12.35
C THR A 108 -0.02 -1.66 10.99
N LEU A 109 -0.75 -0.54 10.95
CA LEU A 109 -1.02 0.16 9.69
C LEU A 109 0.28 0.52 8.96
N ARG A 110 1.32 0.90 9.72
CA ARG A 110 2.67 1.17 9.18
C ARG A 110 3.27 -0.06 8.51
N SER A 111 3.32 -1.19 9.22
CA SER A 111 3.94 -2.40 8.67
C SER A 111 3.17 -2.93 7.47
N THR A 112 1.84 -2.75 7.43
CA THR A 112 1.04 -3.06 6.25
C THR A 112 1.40 -2.19 5.05
N CYS A 113 1.57 -0.87 5.23
CA CYS A 113 2.00 0.01 4.14
C CYS A 113 3.39 -0.35 3.63
N LEU A 114 4.33 -0.70 4.52
CA LEU A 114 5.68 -1.14 4.11
C LEU A 114 5.64 -2.46 3.33
N ALA A 115 4.77 -3.40 3.71
CA ALA A 115 4.57 -4.62 2.93
C ALA A 115 4.00 -4.34 1.53
N ILE A 116 3.14 -3.32 1.38
CA ILE A 116 2.68 -2.87 0.06
C ILE A 116 3.85 -2.29 -0.76
N ALA A 117 4.78 -1.56 -0.15
CA ALA A 117 5.97 -1.05 -0.85
C ALA A 117 6.84 -2.18 -1.38
N LEU A 118 7.03 -3.24 -0.56
CA LEU A 118 7.74 -4.44 -0.96
C LEU A 118 7.01 -5.18 -2.08
N LEU A 119 5.67 -5.24 -2.03
CA LEU A 119 4.86 -5.86 -3.08
C LEU A 119 5.07 -5.20 -4.44
N LEU A 120 5.19 -3.85 -4.49
CA LEU A 120 5.47 -3.15 -5.75
C LEU A 120 6.78 -3.61 -6.42
N ASN A 121 7.79 -3.98 -5.62
CA ASN A 121 9.07 -4.50 -6.12
C ASN A 121 9.05 -6.00 -6.42
N HIS A 122 8.17 -6.74 -5.75
CA HIS A 122 8.10 -8.19 -5.81
C HIS A 122 6.68 -8.64 -6.19
N PRO A 123 6.25 -8.42 -7.44
CA PRO A 123 4.93 -8.83 -7.90
C PRO A 123 4.78 -10.35 -7.82
N GLU A 124 3.59 -10.81 -7.45
CA GLU A 124 3.22 -12.23 -7.40
C GLU A 124 2.30 -12.56 -8.59
N PRO A 125 2.82 -13.06 -9.72
CA PRO A 125 2.02 -13.28 -10.91
C PRO A 125 1.14 -14.53 -10.83
N SER A 126 1.26 -15.43 -9.85
CA SER A 126 0.44 -16.66 -9.81
C SER A 126 -1.03 -16.42 -9.47
N SER A 127 -1.35 -15.41 -8.64
CA SER A 127 -2.72 -15.03 -8.26
C SER A 127 -2.98 -13.52 -8.49
N PRO A 128 -3.16 -13.09 -9.76
CA PRO A 128 -3.23 -11.67 -10.11
C PRO A 128 -4.65 -11.09 -10.07
N LEU A 129 -4.74 -9.81 -9.74
CA LEU A 129 -5.93 -8.98 -9.97
C LEU A 129 -5.87 -8.25 -11.32
N ASN A 130 -4.67 -8.08 -11.87
CA ASN A 130 -4.42 -7.57 -13.22
C ASN A 130 -3.74 -8.66 -14.05
N VAL A 131 -4.55 -9.36 -14.85
CA VAL A 131 -4.11 -10.51 -15.65
C VAL A 131 -3.14 -10.10 -16.75
N ASP A 132 -3.33 -8.93 -17.36
CA ASP A 132 -2.48 -8.47 -18.47
C ASP A 132 -1.05 -8.16 -17.98
N ALA A 133 -0.94 -7.41 -16.87
CA ALA A 133 0.35 -7.14 -16.24
C ALA A 133 1.04 -8.43 -15.77
N ALA A 134 0.28 -9.38 -15.22
CA ALA A 134 0.81 -10.67 -14.80
C ALA A 134 1.29 -11.53 -15.98
N ASN A 135 0.58 -11.51 -17.11
CA ASN A 135 0.94 -12.30 -18.28
C ASN A 135 2.25 -11.83 -18.92
N LEU A 136 2.54 -10.52 -18.93
CA LEU A 136 3.83 -9.99 -19.37
C LEU A 136 4.98 -10.59 -18.55
N LEU A 137 4.82 -10.68 -17.22
CA LEU A 137 5.82 -11.33 -16.37
C LEU A 137 5.91 -12.84 -16.60
N ARG A 138 4.76 -13.53 -16.70
CA ARG A 138 4.72 -15.00 -16.90
C ARG A 138 5.33 -15.44 -18.23
N CYS A 139 5.20 -14.64 -19.29
CA CYS A 139 5.82 -14.94 -20.59
C CYS A 139 7.28 -14.48 -20.69
N GLY A 140 7.82 -13.84 -19.65
CA GLY A 140 9.20 -13.37 -19.60
C GLY A 140 9.44 -12.01 -20.28
N ASP A 141 8.38 -11.27 -20.65
CA ASP A 141 8.49 -9.93 -21.23
C ASP A 141 8.64 -8.86 -20.13
N GLN A 142 9.80 -8.89 -19.46
CA GLN A 142 10.15 -7.94 -18.41
C GLN A 142 10.19 -6.50 -18.95
N LEU A 143 10.71 -6.30 -20.16
CA LEU A 143 10.84 -4.97 -20.77
C LEU A 143 9.46 -4.37 -21.08
N GLY A 144 8.54 -5.17 -21.62
CA GLY A 144 7.16 -4.77 -21.89
C GLY A 144 6.42 -4.42 -20.60
N TYR A 145 6.56 -5.27 -19.56
CA TYR A 145 6.00 -5.00 -18.24
C TYR A 145 6.50 -3.66 -17.67
N GLU A 146 7.81 -3.47 -17.60
CA GLU A 146 8.36 -2.24 -17.02
C GLU A 146 8.02 -1.00 -17.83
N SER A 147 7.98 -1.09 -19.15
CA SER A 147 7.60 0.03 -20.03
C SER A 147 6.16 0.46 -19.79
N LEU A 148 5.24 -0.50 -19.66
CA LEU A 148 3.85 -0.26 -19.34
C LEU A 148 3.69 0.40 -17.97
N VAL A 149 4.36 -0.15 -16.95
CA VAL A 149 4.30 0.37 -15.58
C VAL A 149 4.86 1.79 -15.52
N ARG A 150 6.04 2.07 -16.10
CA ARG A 150 6.64 3.42 -16.14
C ARG A 150 5.73 4.44 -16.81
N MET A 151 5.05 4.05 -17.89
CA MET A 151 4.07 4.91 -18.55
C MET A 151 2.93 5.29 -17.59
N TYR A 152 2.33 4.31 -16.90
CA TYR A 152 1.27 4.55 -15.93
C TYR A 152 1.75 5.39 -14.73
N THR A 153 2.93 5.10 -14.19
CA THR A 153 3.55 5.89 -13.12
C THR A 153 3.67 7.36 -13.53
N ARG A 154 4.17 7.65 -14.72
CA ARG A 154 4.31 9.03 -15.22
C ARG A 154 2.98 9.75 -15.36
N ILE A 155 1.97 9.06 -15.89
CA ILE A 155 0.65 9.68 -16.16
C ILE A 155 -0.11 9.97 -14.86
N TYR A 156 -0.08 9.03 -13.90
CA TYR A 156 -0.99 9.05 -12.76
C TYR A 156 -0.33 9.35 -11.41
N ALA A 157 0.99 9.19 -11.29
CA ALA A 157 1.70 9.27 -10.01
C ALA A 157 2.78 10.37 -9.94
N MET A 158 3.19 10.99 -11.05
CA MET A 158 4.25 12.01 -11.07
C MET A 158 3.73 13.45 -11.16
N GLN A 159 2.68 13.78 -10.40
CA GLN A 159 2.12 15.14 -10.33
C GLN A 159 2.70 15.93 -9.15
#